data_AF-A0A957MZQ5-F1
#
_entry.id   AF-A0A957MZQ5-F1
#
_cell.length_a   1.000
_cell.length_b   1.000
_cell.length_c   1.000
_cell.angle_alpha   90.00
_cell.angle_beta   90.00
_cell.angle_gamma   90.00
#
_symmetry.space_group_name_H-M   'P 1'
#
loop_
_entity.id
_entity.type
_entity.pdbx_description
1 polymer ?
#
loop_
_entity_poly.entity_id
_entity_poly.type
_entity_poly.pdbx_seq_one_letter_code
_entity_poly.pdbx_strand_id
1 'polypeptide(L)'
;WRGASRYYHPDYREGFVLEVKAIKRVREEFGLTNLLVMVPFCRTPDEGRQVLEVMAEEGLKRGENGLQVYVMAEIPSNIILADQFSELFDGFSIGSNDLTQLTLGVDRDSTQIAALFNERNDSVLRSCAHIIETAHKFGRKVGICGQAPSDYPEFAAFLVEHGIDSMSLIPDAILRTTADVLAIEGERVAA
;
A
#
# COMPACT_ATOMS: atom_id res chain seq x y z
N TRP A 1 -5.76 -12.43 13.92
CA TRP A 1 -4.42 -12.99 13.67
C TRP A 1 -4.14 -13.01 12.16
N ARG A 2 -3.54 -11.95 11.59
CA ARG A 2 -3.34 -11.80 10.13
C ARG A 2 -2.27 -10.76 9.80
N GLY A 3 -1.72 -10.84 8.58
CA GLY A 3 -0.66 -9.96 8.07
C GLY A 3 0.57 -9.96 8.96
N ALA A 4 1.18 -8.79 9.12
CA ALA A 4 2.42 -8.59 9.86
C ALA A 4 2.49 -9.35 11.20
N SER A 5 1.40 -9.36 11.99
CA SER A 5 1.37 -10.02 13.30
C SER A 5 1.78 -11.48 13.25
N ARG A 6 1.46 -12.19 12.16
CA ARG A 6 1.81 -13.60 12.00
C ARG A 6 3.28 -13.79 11.68
N TYR A 7 3.90 -12.85 10.99
CA TYR A 7 5.21 -13.04 10.34
C TYR A 7 6.38 -13.11 11.34
N TYR A 8 6.30 -12.42 12.48
CA TYR A 8 7.34 -12.44 13.51
C TYR A 8 6.99 -13.34 14.72
N HIS A 9 5.78 -13.88 14.77
CA HIS A 9 5.32 -14.62 15.95
C HIS A 9 5.75 -16.10 15.91
N PRO A 10 6.15 -16.69 17.04
CA PRO A 10 6.65 -18.07 17.10
C PRO A 10 5.75 -19.09 16.38
N ASP A 11 4.44 -19.01 16.57
CA ASP A 11 3.46 -19.94 15.99
C ASP A 11 3.37 -19.93 14.45
N TYR A 12 3.93 -18.92 13.76
CA TYR A 12 3.83 -18.83 12.30
C TYR A 12 5.10 -18.33 11.59
N ARG A 13 6.13 -17.88 12.33
CA ARG A 13 7.38 -17.37 11.77
C ARG A 13 8.00 -18.32 10.75
N GLU A 14 7.98 -19.63 10.99
CA GLU A 14 8.50 -20.62 10.04
C GLU A 14 7.78 -20.61 8.69
N GLY A 15 6.47 -20.36 8.68
CA GLY A 15 5.69 -20.22 7.46
C GLY A 15 6.11 -18.99 6.65
N PHE A 16 6.34 -17.86 7.32
CA PHE A 16 6.83 -16.64 6.67
C PHE A 16 8.26 -16.80 6.14
N VAL A 17 9.13 -17.51 6.86
CA VAL A 17 10.50 -17.82 6.40
C VAL A 17 10.49 -18.56 5.05
N LEU A 18 9.52 -19.44 4.81
CA LEU A 18 9.37 -20.11 3.52
C LEU A 18 9.03 -19.13 2.39
N GLU A 19 8.17 -18.14 2.65
CA GLU A 19 7.85 -17.07 1.68
C GLU A 19 9.09 -16.21 1.38
N VAL A 20 9.86 -15.84 2.41
CA VAL A 20 11.11 -15.07 2.27
C VAL A 20 12.12 -15.82 1.39
N LYS A 21 12.30 -17.13 1.61
CA LYS A 21 13.17 -17.97 0.77
C LYS A 21 12.70 -18.03 -0.68
N ALA A 22 11.40 -18.12 -0.91
CA ALA A 22 10.85 -18.11 -2.26
C ALA A 22 11.11 -16.78 -2.97
N ILE A 23 10.90 -15.65 -2.30
CA ILE A 23 11.19 -14.31 -2.85
C ILE A 23 12.67 -14.16 -3.17
N LYS A 24 13.54 -14.58 -2.24
CA LYS A 24 15.00 -14.54 -2.44
C LYS A 24 15.42 -15.34 -3.67
N ARG A 25 14.90 -16.57 -3.81
CA ARG A 25 15.10 -17.40 -5.01
C ARG A 25 14.68 -16.70 -6.30
N VAL A 26 13.52 -16.04 -6.31
CA VAL A 26 13.06 -15.30 -7.49
C VAL A 26 14.01 -14.16 -7.87
N ARG A 27 14.51 -13.42 -6.88
CA ARG A 27 15.42 -12.30 -7.13
C ARG A 27 16.83 -12.75 -7.49
N GLU A 28 17.37 -13.75 -6.81
CA GLU A 28 18.79 -14.11 -6.86
C GLU A 28 19.10 -15.24 -7.84
N GLU A 29 18.24 -16.26 -7.94
CA GLU A 29 18.45 -17.37 -8.88
C GLU A 29 17.85 -17.07 -10.26
N PHE A 30 16.64 -16.50 -10.31
CA PHE A 30 15.99 -16.14 -11.57
C PHE A 30 16.34 -14.74 -12.07
N GLY A 31 17.04 -13.94 -11.26
CA GLY A 31 17.49 -12.60 -11.65
C GLY A 31 16.38 -11.56 -11.77
N LEU A 32 15.17 -11.82 -11.24
CA LEU A 32 14.01 -10.93 -11.35
C LEU A 32 14.05 -9.83 -10.28
N THR A 33 15.01 -8.91 -10.43
CA THR A 33 15.29 -7.83 -9.47
C THR A 33 14.24 -6.72 -9.46
N ASN A 34 13.26 -6.74 -10.36
CA ASN A 34 12.11 -5.86 -10.38
C ASN A 34 11.02 -6.24 -9.36
N LEU A 35 11.11 -7.41 -8.71
CA LEU A 35 10.14 -7.85 -7.70
C LEU A 35 10.25 -7.04 -6.41
N LEU A 36 9.25 -6.23 -6.08
CA LEU A 36 9.16 -5.53 -4.80
C LEU A 36 8.41 -6.40 -3.78
N VAL A 37 8.66 -6.18 -2.48
CA VAL A 37 7.94 -6.86 -1.39
C VAL A 37 7.02 -5.86 -0.72
N MET A 38 5.80 -6.28 -0.37
CA MET A 38 4.86 -5.44 0.36
C MET A 38 4.36 -6.17 1.61
N VAL A 39 4.46 -5.53 2.77
CA VAL A 39 4.00 -6.08 4.05
C VAL A 39 2.54 -5.66 4.30
N PRO A 40 1.58 -6.61 4.32
CA PRO A 40 0.18 -6.31 4.63
C PRO A 40 -0.09 -6.27 6.14
N PHE A 41 -1.15 -5.54 6.50
CA PHE A 41 -1.78 -5.47 7.81
C PHE A 41 -0.79 -5.16 8.95
N CYS A 42 0.15 -4.25 8.68
CA CYS A 42 1.15 -3.78 9.61
C CYS A 42 0.58 -2.62 10.43
N ARG A 43 0.30 -2.87 11.72
CA ARG A 43 -0.42 -1.99 12.63
C ARG A 43 0.47 -0.90 13.22
N THR A 44 1.74 -1.20 13.49
CA THR A 44 2.66 -0.24 14.12
C THR A 44 4.04 -0.27 13.47
N PRO A 45 4.81 0.82 13.57
CA PRO A 45 6.21 0.82 13.14
C PRO A 45 7.03 -0.29 13.82
N ASP A 46 6.76 -0.58 15.10
CA ASP A 46 7.42 -1.68 15.82
C ASP A 46 7.15 -3.04 15.17
N GLU A 47 5.89 -3.29 14.81
CA GLU A 47 5.51 -4.50 14.07
C GLU A 47 6.25 -4.59 12.74
N GLY A 48 6.36 -3.46 12.02
CA GLY A 48 7.13 -3.35 10.79
C GLY A 48 8.60 -3.70 10.97
N ARG A 49 9.25 -3.20 12.03
CA ARG A 49 10.65 -3.53 12.34
C ARG A 49 10.85 -5.02 12.57
N GLN A 50 9.94 -5.67 13.30
CA GLN A 50 10.01 -7.11 13.55
C GLN A 50 9.89 -7.93 12.26
N VAL A 51 9.00 -7.55 11.34
CA VAL A 51 8.88 -8.22 10.04
C VAL A 51 10.17 -8.05 9.22
N LEU A 52 10.71 -6.84 9.14
CA LEU A 52 11.95 -6.56 8.41
C LEU A 52 13.16 -7.29 9.02
N GLU A 53 13.19 -7.46 10.34
CA GLU A 53 14.22 -8.23 11.05
C GLU A 53 14.18 -9.71 10.63
N VAL A 54 13.00 -10.34 10.66
CA VAL A 54 12.86 -11.74 10.19
C VAL A 54 13.27 -11.90 8.73
N MET A 55 12.91 -10.95 7.86
CA MET A 55 13.36 -10.97 6.46
C MET A 55 14.89 -10.87 6.35
N ALA A 56 15.52 -9.99 7.15
CA ALA A 56 16.96 -9.78 7.16
C ALA A 56 17.73 -10.99 7.71
N GLU A 57 17.21 -11.68 8.73
CA GLU A 57 17.77 -12.92 9.30
C GLU A 57 17.87 -14.04 8.26
N GLU A 58 16.90 -14.12 7.33
CA GLU A 58 16.91 -15.07 6.21
C GLU A 58 17.65 -14.52 4.97
N GLY A 59 18.31 -13.37 5.12
CA GLY A 59 19.16 -12.75 4.10
C GLY A 59 18.38 -12.09 2.96
N LEU A 60 17.17 -11.59 3.21
CA LEU A 60 16.39 -10.74 2.30
C LEU A 60 16.26 -9.35 2.90
N LYS A 61 17.33 -8.55 2.84
CA LYS A 61 17.41 -7.26 3.55
C LYS A 61 17.08 -6.08 2.64
N ARG A 62 16.26 -5.15 3.14
CA ARG A 62 15.94 -3.88 2.47
C ARG A 62 17.24 -3.15 2.05
N GLY A 63 17.27 -2.66 0.81
CA GLY A 63 18.40 -1.95 0.22
C GLY A 63 19.50 -2.84 -0.37
N GLU A 64 19.59 -4.12 0.02
CA GLU A 64 20.55 -5.05 -0.57
C GLU A 64 20.04 -5.54 -1.93
N ASN A 65 20.93 -5.55 -2.92
CA ASN A 65 20.60 -5.91 -4.31
C ASN A 65 19.35 -5.15 -4.85
N GLY A 66 19.21 -3.88 -4.46
CA GLY A 66 18.09 -3.02 -4.86
C GLY A 66 16.71 -3.47 -4.35
N LEU A 67 16.64 -4.37 -3.36
CA LEU A 67 15.37 -4.77 -2.78
C LEU A 67 14.70 -3.56 -2.12
N GLN A 68 13.47 -3.27 -2.55
CA GLN A 68 12.59 -2.33 -1.87
C GLN A 68 11.49 -3.08 -1.13
N VAL A 69 11.17 -2.62 0.06
CA VAL A 69 10.09 -3.15 0.89
C VAL A 69 9.08 -2.05 1.16
N TYR A 70 7.84 -2.29 0.75
CA TYR A 70 6.69 -1.40 0.88
C TYR A 70 5.81 -1.88 2.03
N VAL A 71 4.95 -1.01 2.52
CA VAL A 71 3.87 -1.37 3.45
C VAL A 71 2.52 -1.03 2.84
N MET A 72 1.55 -1.92 3.02
CA MET A 72 0.18 -1.61 2.62
C MET A 72 -0.44 -0.66 3.65
N ALA A 73 -0.82 0.54 3.20
CA ALA A 73 -1.48 1.55 4.02
C ALA A 73 -2.99 1.29 4.03
N GLU A 74 -3.39 0.43 4.95
CA GLU A 74 -4.76 -0.08 5.04
C GLU A 74 -5.35 0.06 6.45
N ILE A 75 -4.54 0.45 7.43
CA ILE A 75 -4.95 0.65 8.83
C ILE A 75 -4.81 2.15 9.14
N PRO A 76 -5.75 2.77 9.89
CA PRO A 76 -5.66 4.19 10.25
C PRO A 76 -4.33 4.58 10.91
N SER A 77 -3.67 3.68 11.64
CA SER A 77 -2.34 3.92 12.20
C SER A 77 -1.25 4.10 11.15
N ASN A 78 -1.35 3.47 9.97
CA ASN A 78 -0.44 3.72 8.85
C ASN A 78 -0.53 5.15 8.35
N ILE A 79 -1.74 5.72 8.38
CA ILE A 79 -2.01 7.08 7.96
C ILE A 79 -1.46 8.06 9.00
N ILE A 80 -1.83 7.86 10.28
CA ILE A 80 -1.45 8.76 11.38
C ILE A 80 0.06 8.79 11.61
N LEU A 81 0.74 7.66 11.43
CA LEU A 81 2.20 7.51 11.65
C LEU A 81 2.95 7.37 10.33
N ALA A 82 2.44 7.94 9.23
CA ALA A 82 3.02 7.81 7.90
C ALA A 82 4.49 8.26 7.85
N ASP A 83 4.86 9.25 8.67
CA ASP A 83 6.25 9.71 8.88
C ASP A 83 7.15 8.57 9.41
N GLN A 84 6.73 7.90 10.48
CA GLN A 84 7.51 6.81 11.09
C GLN A 84 7.57 5.57 10.18
N PHE A 85 6.47 5.26 9.50
CA PHE A 85 6.47 4.19 8.50
C PHE A 85 7.40 4.53 7.31
N SER A 86 7.51 5.81 6.93
CA SER A 86 8.39 6.25 5.84
C SER A 86 9.89 6.11 6.15
N GLU A 87 10.27 6.02 7.43
CA GLU A 87 11.65 5.67 7.81
C GLU A 87 11.93 4.17 7.61
N LEU A 88 10.91 3.33 7.79
CA LEU A 88 11.02 1.86 7.78
C LEU A 88 10.76 1.21 6.42
N PHE A 89 9.98 1.84 5.56
CA PHE A 89 9.61 1.31 4.26
C PHE A 89 10.02 2.24 3.11
N ASP A 90 10.20 1.68 1.92
CA ASP A 90 10.61 2.42 0.71
C ASP A 90 9.43 3.07 -0.02
N GLY A 91 8.21 2.69 0.35
CA GLY A 91 6.98 3.24 -0.20
C GLY A 91 5.74 2.61 0.41
N PHE A 92 4.60 3.06 -0.09
CA PHE A 92 3.27 2.65 0.36
C PHE A 92 2.44 2.17 -0.81
N SER A 93 1.51 1.25 -0.53
CA SER A 93 0.35 1.02 -1.39
C SER A 93 -0.90 1.21 -0.55
N ILE A 94 -1.74 2.18 -0.89
CA ILE A 94 -3.02 2.40 -0.20
C ILE A 94 -3.92 1.19 -0.49
N GLY A 95 -4.36 0.50 0.57
CA GLY A 95 -5.37 -0.55 0.48
C GLY A 95 -6.75 0.04 0.75
N SER A 96 -7.40 0.63 -0.26
CA SER A 96 -8.60 1.46 -0.07
C SER A 96 -9.76 0.71 0.60
N ASN A 97 -9.89 -0.58 0.31
CA ASN A 97 -10.90 -1.47 0.88
C ASN A 97 -10.80 -1.53 2.41
N ASP A 98 -9.68 -2.06 2.92
CA ASP A 98 -9.46 -2.23 4.36
C ASP A 98 -9.31 -0.86 5.06
N LEU A 99 -8.71 0.14 4.40
CA LEU A 99 -8.65 1.50 4.92
C LEU A 99 -10.04 2.07 5.16
N THR A 100 -10.97 1.90 4.21
CA THR A 100 -12.35 2.38 4.34
C THR A 100 -13.09 1.63 5.45
N GLN A 101 -12.97 0.30 5.49
CA GLN A 101 -13.58 -0.53 6.54
C GLN A 101 -13.14 -0.08 7.94
N LEU A 102 -11.84 0.06 8.15
CA LEU A 102 -11.29 0.38 9.46
C LEU A 102 -11.47 1.85 9.84
N THR A 103 -11.48 2.77 8.87
CA THR A 103 -11.74 4.20 9.12
C THR A 103 -13.19 4.45 9.47
N LEU A 104 -14.13 3.79 8.80
CA LEU A 104 -15.57 3.96 9.03
C LEU A 104 -16.13 3.01 10.10
N GLY A 105 -15.36 2.00 10.52
CA GLY A 105 -15.81 0.99 11.45
C GLY A 105 -16.89 0.07 10.86
N VAL A 106 -16.75 -0.29 9.58
CA VAL A 106 -17.72 -1.09 8.83
C VAL A 106 -17.12 -2.39 8.31
N ASP A 107 -17.92 -3.44 8.31
CA ASP A 107 -17.66 -4.68 7.56
C ASP A 107 -18.49 -4.62 6.27
N ARG A 108 -17.81 -4.58 5.12
CA ARG A 108 -18.46 -4.43 3.81
C ARG A 108 -19.21 -5.68 3.36
N ASP A 109 -18.93 -6.83 3.96
CA ASP A 109 -19.62 -8.09 3.67
C ASP A 109 -20.84 -8.29 4.59
N SER A 110 -21.02 -7.41 5.59
CA SER A 110 -22.18 -7.43 6.49
C SER A 110 -23.43 -6.86 5.82
N THR A 111 -24.45 -7.69 5.66
CA THR A 111 -25.75 -7.30 5.07
C THR A 111 -26.45 -6.14 5.79
N GLN A 112 -26.08 -5.85 7.05
CA GLN A 112 -26.70 -4.80 7.85
C GLN A 112 -26.03 -3.43 7.68
N ILE A 113 -24.72 -3.38 7.42
CA ILE A 113 -23.94 -2.13 7.42
C ILE A 113 -23.12 -1.91 6.15
N ALA A 114 -23.13 -2.84 5.20
CA ALA A 114 -22.42 -2.71 3.91
C ALA A 114 -22.82 -1.44 3.15
N ALA A 115 -24.06 -0.98 3.27
CA ALA A 115 -24.53 0.27 2.66
C ALA A 115 -23.82 1.53 3.19
N LEU A 116 -23.13 1.44 4.34
CA LEU A 116 -22.32 2.52 4.91
C LEU A 116 -20.89 2.53 4.35
N PHE A 117 -20.46 1.47 3.65
CA PHE A 117 -19.15 1.43 3.00
C PHE A 117 -19.11 2.44 1.85
N ASN A 118 -18.21 3.41 1.94
CA ASN A 118 -18.01 4.40 0.89
C ASN A 118 -16.57 4.87 0.89
N GLU A 119 -15.82 4.48 -0.14
CA GLU A 119 -14.42 4.86 -0.31
C GLU A 119 -14.25 6.36 -0.59
N ARG A 120 -15.32 7.03 -1.06
CA ARG A 120 -15.34 8.49 -1.29
C ARG A 120 -15.70 9.29 -0.05
N ASN A 121 -15.79 8.67 1.13
CA ASN A 121 -16.01 9.40 2.37
C ASN A 121 -14.85 10.36 2.64
N ASP A 122 -15.15 11.58 3.12
CA ASP A 122 -14.15 12.60 3.46
C ASP A 122 -13.02 12.09 4.35
N SER A 123 -13.29 11.20 5.31
CA SER A 123 -12.24 10.64 6.18
C SER A 123 -11.26 9.77 5.40
N VAL A 124 -11.74 9.03 4.39
CA VAL A 124 -10.93 8.18 3.51
C VAL A 124 -10.15 9.04 2.53
N LEU A 125 -10.81 9.99 1.86
CA LEU A 125 -10.15 10.92 0.94
C LEU A 125 -9.03 11.70 1.62
N ARG A 126 -9.30 12.26 2.82
CA ARG A 126 -8.27 12.94 3.62
C ARG A 126 -7.15 12.01 4.06
N SER A 127 -7.46 10.74 4.35
CA SER A 127 -6.43 9.74 4.68
C SER A 127 -5.50 9.49 3.49
N CYS A 128 -6.05 9.33 2.28
CA CYS A 128 -5.28 9.20 1.04
C CYS A 128 -4.41 10.43 0.78
N ALA A 129 -4.98 11.63 0.84
CA ALA A 129 -4.21 12.87 0.67
C ALA A 129 -3.07 13.00 1.69
N HIS A 130 -3.37 12.74 2.97
CA HIS A 130 -2.39 12.87 4.05
C HIS A 130 -1.21 11.91 3.89
N ILE A 131 -1.46 10.65 3.54
CA ILE A 131 -0.36 9.69 3.38
C ILE A 131 0.49 10.00 2.14
N ILE A 132 -0.13 10.44 1.04
CA ILE A 132 0.61 10.86 -0.16
C ILE A 132 1.54 12.02 0.20
N GLU A 133 0.99 13.09 0.78
CA GLU A 133 1.76 14.29 1.15
C GLU A 133 2.89 13.96 2.15
N THR A 134 2.59 13.15 3.16
CA THR A 134 3.55 12.82 4.21
C THR A 134 4.66 11.92 3.67
N ALA A 135 4.33 10.88 2.92
CA ALA A 135 5.32 9.98 2.33
C ALA A 135 6.27 10.72 1.36
N HIS A 136 5.74 11.63 0.54
CA HIS A 136 6.57 12.44 -0.38
C HIS A 136 7.56 13.34 0.34
N LYS A 137 7.24 13.89 1.52
CA LYS A 137 8.20 14.64 2.35
C LYS A 137 9.43 13.82 2.75
N PHE A 138 9.28 12.49 2.80
CA PHE A 138 10.35 11.54 3.08
C PHE A 138 10.93 10.88 1.81
N GLY A 139 10.54 11.35 0.63
CA GLY A 139 10.97 10.79 -0.66
C GLY A 139 10.45 9.38 -0.92
N ARG A 140 9.31 9.01 -0.33
CA ARG A 140 8.67 7.69 -0.48
C ARG A 140 7.56 7.74 -1.50
N LYS A 141 7.50 6.74 -2.38
CA LYS A 141 6.43 6.61 -3.37
C LYS A 141 5.16 6.08 -2.72
N VAL A 142 4.02 6.52 -3.23
CA VAL A 142 2.70 6.04 -2.82
C VAL A 142 1.93 5.56 -4.05
N GLY A 143 1.62 4.27 -4.06
CA GLY A 143 0.65 3.69 -4.97
C GLY A 143 -0.69 3.48 -4.30
N ILE A 144 -1.68 3.06 -5.08
CA ILE A 144 -2.94 2.51 -4.57
C ILE A 144 -3.26 1.17 -5.23
N CYS A 145 -3.77 0.25 -4.43
CA CYS A 145 -4.38 -0.99 -4.86
C CYS A 145 -5.82 -1.03 -4.35
N GLY A 146 -6.77 -1.29 -5.24
CA GLY A 146 -8.18 -1.28 -4.89
C GLY A 146 -9.05 -1.05 -6.12
N GLN A 147 -10.36 -1.28 -5.96
CA GLN A 147 -11.31 -1.09 -7.04
C GLN A 147 -11.71 0.38 -7.20
N ALA A 148 -11.60 1.20 -6.13
CA ALA A 148 -12.03 2.59 -6.14
C ALA A 148 -11.56 3.41 -7.36
N PRO A 149 -10.27 3.40 -7.76
CA PRO A 149 -9.83 4.18 -8.91
C PRO A 149 -10.33 3.63 -10.25
N SER A 150 -10.71 2.34 -10.30
CA SER A 150 -11.29 1.73 -11.51
C SER A 150 -12.80 2.03 -11.62
N ASP A 151 -13.49 2.07 -10.49
CA ASP A 151 -14.95 2.22 -10.38
C ASP A 151 -15.39 3.69 -10.36
N TYR A 152 -14.57 4.58 -9.80
CA TYR A 152 -14.87 5.99 -9.57
C TYR A 152 -13.81 6.88 -10.23
N PRO A 153 -14.04 7.37 -11.47
CA PRO A 153 -13.12 8.27 -12.15
C PRO A 153 -12.78 9.54 -11.35
N GLU A 154 -13.74 10.06 -10.57
CA GLU A 154 -13.51 11.21 -9.68
C GLU A 154 -12.52 10.90 -8.55
N PHE A 155 -12.46 9.65 -8.10
CA PHE A 155 -11.49 9.21 -7.10
C PHE A 155 -10.10 9.10 -7.71
N ALA A 156 -9.99 8.56 -8.92
CA ALA A 156 -8.73 8.55 -9.67
C ALA A 156 -8.21 9.98 -9.90
N ALA A 157 -9.10 10.90 -10.31
CA ALA A 157 -8.75 12.30 -10.50
C ALA A 157 -8.23 12.94 -9.21
N PHE A 158 -8.93 12.75 -8.09
CA PHE A 158 -8.50 13.22 -6.78
C PHE A 158 -7.09 12.73 -6.41
N LEU A 159 -6.77 11.46 -6.69
CA LEU A 159 -5.43 10.91 -6.40
C LEU A 159 -4.35 11.55 -7.28
N VAL A 160 -4.63 11.79 -8.56
CA VAL A 160 -3.71 12.47 -9.50
C VAL A 160 -3.47 13.91 -9.06
N GLU A 161 -4.50 14.63 -8.63
CA GLU A 161 -4.38 15.98 -8.09
C GLU A 161 -3.44 16.03 -6.88
N HIS A 162 -3.51 15.02 -6.01
CA HIS A 162 -2.62 14.89 -4.84
C HIS A 162 -1.24 14.29 -5.17
N GLY A 163 -0.99 13.89 -6.42
CA GLY A 163 0.31 13.46 -6.89
C GLY A 163 0.64 11.99 -6.66
N ILE A 164 -0.37 11.10 -6.62
CA ILE A 164 -0.13 9.64 -6.50
C ILE A 164 0.91 9.14 -7.52
N ASP A 165 1.82 8.25 -7.11
CA ASP A 165 2.90 7.76 -7.98
C ASP A 165 2.45 6.61 -8.90
N SER A 166 1.45 5.83 -8.49
CA SER A 166 0.95 4.70 -9.28
C SER A 166 -0.47 4.29 -8.88
N MET A 167 -1.22 3.76 -9.84
CA MET A 167 -2.53 3.15 -9.62
C MET A 167 -2.55 1.74 -10.20
N SER A 168 -2.85 0.75 -9.36
CA SER A 168 -3.05 -0.64 -9.81
C SER A 168 -4.53 -0.88 -10.10
N LEU A 169 -4.87 -1.03 -11.38
CA LEU A 169 -6.24 -1.08 -11.88
C LEU A 169 -6.61 -2.48 -12.38
N ILE A 170 -7.90 -2.76 -12.47
CA ILE A 170 -8.38 -3.93 -13.21
C ILE A 170 -8.08 -3.73 -14.72
N PRO A 171 -7.75 -4.80 -15.47
CA PRO A 171 -7.32 -4.69 -16.87
C PRO A 171 -8.26 -3.85 -17.76
N ASP A 172 -9.57 -4.03 -17.60
CA ASP A 172 -10.59 -3.36 -18.42
C ASP A 172 -10.68 -1.84 -18.14
N ALA A 173 -10.19 -1.38 -16.99
CA ALA A 173 -10.19 0.04 -16.62
C ALA A 173 -8.92 0.77 -17.08
N ILE A 174 -7.85 0.06 -17.47
CA ILE A 174 -6.54 0.67 -17.75
C ILE A 174 -6.62 1.74 -18.82
N LEU A 175 -7.21 1.44 -19.99
CA LEU A 175 -7.20 2.36 -21.13
C LEU A 175 -8.01 3.64 -20.85
N ARG A 176 -9.19 3.49 -20.26
CA ARG A 176 -10.05 4.62 -19.88
C ARG A 176 -9.35 5.50 -18.86
N THR A 177 -8.90 4.90 -17.75
CA THR A 177 -8.27 5.64 -16.65
C THR A 177 -6.99 6.33 -17.11
N THR A 178 -6.20 5.71 -18.00
CA THR A 178 -5.01 6.36 -18.58
C THR A 178 -5.36 7.61 -19.37
N ALA A 179 -6.43 7.57 -20.17
CA ALA A 179 -6.87 8.75 -20.93
C ALA A 179 -7.34 9.87 -19.99
N ASP A 180 -8.07 9.52 -18.93
CA ASP A 180 -8.54 10.49 -17.93
C ASP A 180 -7.36 11.13 -17.18
N VAL A 181 -6.38 10.33 -16.74
CA VAL A 181 -5.15 10.80 -16.07
C VAL A 181 -4.37 11.76 -16.98
N LEU A 182 -4.18 11.41 -18.26
CA LEU A 182 -3.47 12.26 -19.21
C LEU A 182 -4.14 13.62 -19.41
N ALA A 183 -5.47 13.66 -19.43
CA ALA A 183 -6.21 14.92 -19.52
C ALA A 183 -5.98 15.80 -18.28
N ILE A 184 -6.09 15.21 -17.09
CA ILE A 184 -5.94 15.91 -15.81
C ILE A 184 -4.51 16.45 -15.62
N GLU A 185 -3.50 15.63 -15.93
CA GLU A 185 -2.10 16.04 -15.87
C GLU A 185 -1.79 17.15 -16.89
N GLY A 186 -2.39 17.07 -18.08
CA GLY A 186 -2.26 18.11 -19.11
C GLY A 186 -2.81 19.48 -18.66
N GLU A 187 -3.93 19.49 -17.93
CA GLU A 187 -4.50 20.72 -17.36
C GLU A 187 -3.59 21.31 -16.26
N ARG A 188 -2.96 20.49 -15.40
CA ARG A 188 -2.01 20.96 -14.38
C ARG A 188 -0.75 21.59 -14.96
N VAL A 189 -0.22 21.05 -16.05
CA VAL A 189 0.99 21.61 -16.69
C VAL A 189 0.69 22.94 -17.37
N ALA A 190 -0.55 23.18 -17.78
CA ALA A 190 -0.98 24.41 -18.42
C ALA A 190 -1.32 25.55 -17.44
N ALA A 191 -1.53 25.24 -16.16
CA ALA A 191 -1.88 26.19 -15.09
C ALA A 191 -0.65 26.76 -14.36
#